data_AF-A0AAE1VFA6-F1
#
_entry.id   AF-A0AAE1VFA6-F1
#
_cell.length_a   1.000
_cell.length_b   1.000
_cell.length_c   1.000
_cell.angle_alpha   90.00
_cell.angle_beta   90.00
_cell.angle_gamma   90.00
#
_symmetry.space_group_name_H-M   'P 1'
#
loop_
_entity.id
_entity.type
_entity.pdbx_description
1 polymer ?
#
loop_
_entity_poly.entity_id
_entity_poly.type
_entity_poly.pdbx_seq_one_letter_code
_entity_poly.pdbx_strand_id
1 'polypeptide(L)'
;MQLWNSSVEMNNKECLDQEDNDKSESEEEILQDQKERERDVVRTRKLAEPKLSRKDEEEAFRKSNAVGRDDIRTFREVSRRQYSKKRDEKILEELRDKIEDEQYLFEGMKLTEAEIREQRHKQKIYELVKKKSENTDGRV
;
A
#
# COMPACT_ATOMS: atom_id res chain seq x y z
N MET A 1 1.62 8.45 22.01
CA MET A 1 2.61 8.86 20.99
C MET A 1 1.87 9.50 19.83
N GLN A 2 1.49 10.77 20.02
CA GLN A 2 0.81 11.63 19.05
C GLN A 2 1.79 12.75 18.68
N LEU A 3 2.76 12.45 17.82
CA LEU A 3 3.75 13.42 17.36
C LEU A 3 4.03 13.16 15.88
N TRP A 4 3.11 13.61 15.01
CA TRP A 4 3.39 13.81 13.58
C TRP A 4 2.53 14.89 12.91
N ASN A 5 1.80 15.70 13.69
CA ASN A 5 0.96 16.79 13.17
C ASN A 5 1.49 18.16 13.62
N SER A 6 2.75 18.50 13.32
CA SER A 6 3.32 19.80 13.74
C SER A 6 4.47 20.28 12.86
N SER A 7 4.33 20.23 11.53
CA SER A 7 5.41 20.72 10.64
C SER A 7 4.96 21.44 9.37
N VAL A 8 3.72 21.90 9.28
CA VAL A 8 3.33 22.86 8.22
C VAL A 8 2.35 23.89 8.77
N GLU A 9 2.73 24.55 9.85
CA GLU A 9 2.11 25.79 10.32
C GLU A 9 3.24 26.79 10.57
N MET A 10 3.79 27.38 9.51
CA MET A 10 4.52 28.65 9.55
C MET A 10 4.77 29.11 8.11
N ASN A 11 3.83 29.86 7.55
CA ASN A 11 4.11 30.87 6.52
C ASN A 11 3.02 31.95 6.59
N ASN A 12 2.88 32.52 7.78
CA ASN A 12 2.32 33.86 7.95
C ASN A 12 3.48 34.84 7.71
N LYS A 13 3.48 35.49 6.55
CA LYS A 13 4.21 36.75 6.37
C LYS A 13 3.20 37.77 5.89
N GLU A 14 2.77 38.56 6.87
CA GLU A 14 2.15 39.86 6.69
C GLU A 14 2.94 40.69 5.67
N CYS A 15 2.23 41.23 4.69
CA CYS A 15 2.52 42.54 4.13
C CYS A 15 1.23 43.32 4.23
N LEU A 16 1.14 44.07 5.33
CA LEU A 16 0.25 45.21 5.46
C LEU A 16 0.82 46.30 4.57
N ASP A 17 0.16 46.56 3.45
CA ASP A 17 0.17 47.88 2.82
C ASP A 17 -1.28 48.36 2.73
N GLN A 18 -1.56 49.36 3.55
CA GLN A 18 -2.75 50.20 3.45
C GLN A 18 -2.62 51.05 2.18
N GLU A 19 -3.52 50.83 1.22
CA GLU A 19 -3.96 51.88 0.31
C GLU A 19 -5.48 51.95 0.37
N ASP A 20 -5.97 53.00 0.99
CA ASP A 20 -7.36 53.43 0.92
C ASP A 20 -7.71 53.66 -0.56
N ASN A 21 -8.58 52.82 -1.10
CA ASN A 21 -9.33 53.16 -2.29
C ASN A 21 -10.79 52.87 -2.01
N ASP A 22 -11.48 53.87 -1.45
CA ASP A 22 -12.94 53.97 -1.40
C ASP A 22 -13.48 54.02 -2.84
N LYS A 23 -13.48 52.86 -3.50
CA LYS A 23 -14.27 52.62 -4.69
C LYS A 23 -15.54 51.91 -4.24
N SER A 24 -16.49 52.71 -3.78
CA SER A 24 -17.85 52.25 -3.54
C SER A 24 -18.46 51.91 -4.91
N GLU A 25 -18.23 50.68 -5.36
CA GLU A 25 -18.95 50.09 -6.49
C GLU A 25 -20.44 50.10 -6.13
N SER A 26 -21.26 50.69 -6.99
CA SER A 26 -22.71 50.72 -6.78
C SER A 26 -23.24 49.29 -6.66
N GLU A 27 -24.31 49.07 -5.87
CA GLU A 27 -24.93 47.74 -5.71
C GLU A 27 -25.27 47.09 -7.08
N GLU A 28 -25.58 47.90 -8.10
CA GLU A 28 -25.81 47.46 -9.48
C GLU A 28 -24.57 46.87 -10.17
N GLU A 29 -23.39 47.40 -9.91
CA GLU A 29 -22.13 46.93 -10.50
C GLU A 29 -21.72 45.57 -9.92
N ILE A 30 -21.91 45.40 -8.60
CA ILE A 30 -21.68 44.13 -7.89
C ILE A 30 -22.65 43.04 -8.40
N LEU A 31 -23.92 43.39 -8.62
CA LEU A 31 -24.91 42.47 -9.16
C LEU A 31 -24.62 42.06 -10.62
N GLN A 32 -24.07 42.97 -11.43
CA GLN A 32 -23.68 42.67 -12.79
C GLN A 32 -22.46 41.74 -12.84
N ASP A 33 -21.43 42.01 -12.03
CA ASP A 33 -20.25 41.15 -11.91
C ASP A 33 -20.61 39.75 -11.38
N GLN A 34 -21.47 39.65 -10.35
CA GLN A 34 -21.97 38.36 -9.87
C GLN A 34 -22.69 37.57 -10.98
N LYS A 35 -23.57 38.23 -11.74
CA LYS A 35 -24.30 37.59 -12.85
C LYS A 35 -23.38 37.20 -14.02
N GLU A 36 -22.32 37.95 -14.26
CA GLU A 36 -21.31 37.61 -15.26
C GLU A 36 -20.49 36.40 -14.83
N ARG A 37 -20.05 36.36 -13.56
CA ARG A 37 -19.37 35.19 -12.97
C ARG A 37 -20.25 33.94 -12.97
N GLU A 38 -21.54 34.05 -12.61
CA GLU A 38 -22.47 32.92 -12.67
C GLU A 38 -22.67 32.40 -14.10
N ARG A 39 -22.75 33.29 -15.09
CA ARG A 39 -22.82 32.90 -16.50
C ARG A 39 -21.57 32.17 -16.96
N ASP A 40 -20.40 32.63 -16.55
CA ASP A 40 -19.13 31.99 -16.90
C ASP A 40 -18.97 30.62 -16.23
N VAL A 41 -19.39 30.47 -14.97
CA VAL A 41 -19.39 29.18 -14.27
C VAL A 41 -20.36 28.20 -14.94
N VAL A 42 -21.56 28.65 -15.34
CA VAL A 42 -22.54 27.80 -16.05
C VAL A 42 -22.06 27.43 -17.46
N ARG A 43 -21.40 28.36 -18.16
CA ARG A 43 -20.87 28.15 -19.51
C ARG A 43 -19.67 27.20 -19.51
N THR A 44 -18.79 27.30 -18.51
CA THR A 44 -17.62 26.43 -18.38
C THR A 44 -17.97 25.06 -17.81
N ARG A 45 -18.99 24.93 -16.94
CA ARG A 45 -19.48 23.63 -16.46
C ARG A 45 -19.98 22.71 -17.59
N LYS A 46 -20.64 23.26 -18.61
CA LYS A 46 -21.08 22.49 -19.80
C LYS A 46 -19.93 22.05 -20.71
N LEU A 47 -18.77 22.68 -20.62
CA LEU A 47 -17.58 22.37 -21.42
C LEU A 47 -16.55 21.53 -20.65
N ALA A 48 -16.52 21.62 -19.32
CA ALA A 48 -15.57 20.95 -18.44
C ALA A 48 -16.06 19.62 -17.85
N GLU A 49 -17.36 19.29 -17.96
CA GLU A 49 -17.86 17.96 -17.64
C GLU A 49 -17.69 17.05 -18.89
N PRO A 50 -16.68 16.15 -18.94
CA PRO A 50 -16.64 15.12 -19.96
C PRO A 50 -17.82 14.19 -19.75
N LYS A 51 -18.87 14.34 -20.57
CA LYS A 51 -19.91 13.32 -20.67
C LYS A 51 -19.25 12.08 -21.22
N LEU A 52 -18.99 11.10 -20.36
CA LEU A 52 -18.63 9.75 -20.78
C LEU A 52 -19.65 9.35 -21.86
N SER A 53 -19.18 9.01 -23.05
CA SER A 53 -20.10 8.63 -24.10
C SER A 53 -20.81 7.35 -23.65
N ARG A 54 -22.04 7.12 -24.11
CA ARG A 54 -22.79 5.89 -23.79
C ARG A 54 -21.99 4.61 -24.08
N LYS A 55 -21.00 4.68 -24.97
CA LYS A 55 -20.03 3.61 -25.29
C LYS A 55 -18.98 3.41 -24.19
N ASP A 56 -18.50 4.46 -23.54
CA ASP A 56 -17.51 4.39 -22.46
C ASP A 56 -18.12 3.81 -21.18
N GLU A 57 -19.38 4.16 -20.89
CA GLU A 57 -20.14 3.58 -19.79
C GLU A 57 -20.40 2.07 -20.00
N GLU A 58 -20.74 1.68 -21.23
CA GLU A 58 -20.96 0.29 -21.61
C GLU A 58 -19.65 -0.53 -21.63
N GLU A 59 -18.52 0.08 -22.02
CA GLU A 59 -17.20 -0.54 -21.92
C GLU A 59 -16.75 -0.69 -20.47
N ALA A 60 -17.03 0.28 -19.60
CA ALA A 60 -16.77 0.18 -18.17
C ALA A 60 -17.59 -0.93 -17.51
N PHE A 61 -18.87 -1.06 -17.86
CA PHE A 61 -19.73 -2.16 -17.40
C PHE A 61 -19.27 -3.51 -17.93
N ARG A 62 -18.81 -3.58 -19.20
CA ARG A 62 -18.19 -4.79 -19.76
C ARG A 62 -16.89 -5.15 -19.05
N LYS A 63 -16.03 -4.18 -18.73
CA LYS A 63 -14.80 -4.42 -17.95
C LYS A 63 -15.10 -4.88 -16.52
N SER A 64 -16.10 -4.31 -15.86
CA SER A 64 -16.48 -4.71 -14.49
C SER A 64 -17.16 -6.08 -14.42
N ASN A 65 -17.86 -6.50 -15.47
CA ASN A 65 -18.47 -7.83 -15.54
C ASN A 65 -17.53 -8.90 -16.12
N ALA A 66 -16.55 -8.51 -16.94
CA ALA A 66 -15.55 -9.43 -17.49
C ALA A 66 -14.54 -9.92 -16.44
N VAL A 67 -14.32 -9.14 -15.37
CA VAL A 67 -13.63 -9.60 -14.16
C VAL A 67 -14.70 -9.92 -13.14
N GLY A 68 -15.12 -11.18 -13.06
CA GLY A 68 -16.06 -11.62 -12.04
C GLY A 68 -15.51 -11.26 -10.65
N ARG A 69 -16.38 -10.85 -9.72
CA ARG A 69 -15.96 -10.62 -8.32
C ARG A 69 -15.26 -11.85 -7.70
N ASP A 70 -15.61 -13.03 -8.19
CA ASP A 70 -15.00 -14.30 -7.80
C ASP A 70 -13.59 -14.49 -8.40
N ASP A 71 -13.30 -13.94 -9.58
CA ASP A 71 -11.95 -13.97 -10.17
C ASP A 71 -10.96 -13.18 -9.32
N ILE A 72 -11.36 -12.00 -8.83
CA ILE A 72 -10.49 -11.20 -7.94
C ILE A 72 -10.22 -11.93 -6.62
N ARG A 73 -11.23 -12.60 -6.06
CA ARG A 73 -11.09 -13.37 -4.82
C ARG A 73 -10.17 -14.56 -5.01
N THR A 74 -10.36 -15.32 -6.08
CA THR A 74 -9.50 -16.47 -6.41
C THR A 74 -8.06 -16.04 -6.68
N PHE A 75 -7.82 -14.95 -7.42
CA PHE A 75 -6.47 -14.40 -7.60
C PHE A 75 -5.82 -14.00 -6.27
N ARG A 76 -6.56 -13.40 -5.35
CA ARG A 76 -6.06 -13.07 -4.00
C ARG A 76 -5.73 -14.31 -3.20
N GLU A 77 -6.57 -15.35 -3.26
CA GLU A 77 -6.30 -16.61 -2.59
C GLU A 77 -5.06 -17.30 -3.14
N VAL A 78 -4.92 -17.40 -4.47
CA VAL A 78 -3.74 -17.99 -5.12
C VAL A 78 -2.49 -17.18 -4.78
N SER A 79 -2.56 -15.85 -4.86
CA SER A 79 -1.46 -14.96 -4.49
C SER A 79 -1.05 -15.15 -3.02
N ARG A 80 -2.02 -15.22 -2.11
CA ARG A 80 -1.75 -15.45 -0.68
C ARG A 80 -1.11 -16.81 -0.43
N ARG A 81 -1.60 -17.87 -1.09
CA ARG A 81 -1.00 -19.21 -1.01
C ARG A 81 0.45 -19.19 -1.49
N GLN A 82 0.73 -18.53 -2.62
CA GLN A 82 2.09 -18.39 -3.14
C GLN A 82 2.99 -17.58 -2.20
N TYR A 83 2.49 -16.48 -1.62
CA TYR A 83 3.23 -15.69 -0.64
C TYR A 83 3.60 -16.52 0.60
N SER A 84 2.65 -17.30 1.14
CA SER A 84 2.94 -18.20 2.27
C SER A 84 4.03 -19.22 1.92
N LYS A 85 3.95 -19.87 0.76
CA LYS A 85 5.00 -20.81 0.31
C LYS A 85 6.38 -20.16 0.24
N LYS A 86 6.49 -19.01 -0.44
CA LYS A 86 7.75 -18.26 -0.55
C LYS A 86 8.28 -17.81 0.81
N ARG A 87 7.38 -17.44 1.72
CA ARG A 87 7.76 -17.05 3.08
C ARG A 87 8.28 -18.24 3.87
N ASP A 88 7.62 -19.39 3.77
CA ASP A 88 8.03 -20.62 4.43
C ASP A 88 9.40 -21.09 3.92
N GLU A 89 9.62 -21.04 2.59
CA GLU A 89 10.92 -21.30 1.96
C GLU A 89 12.01 -20.36 2.49
N LYS A 90 11.74 -19.05 2.53
CA LYS A 90 12.69 -18.07 3.06
C LYS A 90 13.04 -18.32 4.52
N ILE A 91 12.05 -18.66 5.36
CA ILE A 91 12.29 -18.97 6.78
C ILE A 91 13.15 -20.23 6.93
N LEU A 92 12.98 -21.22 6.05
CA LEU A 92 13.80 -22.44 6.07
C LEU A 92 15.24 -22.18 5.65
N GLU A 93 15.45 -21.33 4.65
CA GLU A 93 16.78 -20.88 4.22
C GLU A 93 17.48 -20.13 5.36
N GLU A 94 16.82 -19.14 5.97
CA GLU A 94 17.36 -18.43 7.13
C GLU A 94 17.66 -19.35 8.32
N LEU A 95 16.85 -20.40 8.54
CA LEU A 95 17.09 -21.37 9.60
C LEU A 95 18.30 -22.26 9.29
N ARG A 96 18.48 -22.64 8.02
CA ARG A 96 19.64 -23.41 7.55
C ARG A 96 20.92 -22.61 7.76
N ASP A 97 20.94 -21.36 7.31
CA ASP A 97 22.10 -20.48 7.42
C ASP A 97 22.50 -20.29 8.89
N LYS A 98 21.52 -20.05 9.79
CA LYS A 98 21.78 -19.98 11.23
C LYS A 98 22.41 -21.25 11.81
N ILE A 99 21.98 -22.43 11.35
CA ILE A 99 22.56 -23.69 11.80
C ILE A 99 24.01 -23.82 11.30
N GLU A 100 24.27 -23.47 10.04
CA GLU A 100 25.61 -23.51 9.45
C GLU A 100 26.56 -22.50 10.14
N ASP A 101 26.09 -21.28 10.37
CA ASP A 101 26.81 -20.23 11.09
C ASP A 101 27.15 -20.65 12.51
N GLU A 102 26.18 -21.19 13.26
CA GLU A 102 26.41 -21.68 14.63
C GLU A 102 27.41 -22.84 14.66
N GLN A 103 27.32 -23.78 13.70
CA GLN A 103 28.29 -24.87 13.61
C GLN A 103 29.71 -24.36 13.38
N TYR A 104 29.88 -23.39 12.48
CA TYR A 104 31.18 -22.79 12.18
C TYR A 104 31.70 -21.93 13.34
N LEU A 105 30.84 -21.10 13.93
CA LEU A 105 31.20 -20.18 15.01
C LEU A 105 31.64 -20.91 16.28
N PHE A 106 31.02 -22.06 16.57
CA PHE A 106 31.30 -22.87 17.76
C PHE A 106 32.21 -24.08 17.49
N GLU A 107 32.80 -24.18 16.30
CA GLU A 107 33.72 -25.27 15.98
C GLU A 107 34.93 -25.24 16.91
N GLY A 108 35.18 -26.35 17.63
CA GLY A 108 36.28 -26.46 18.59
C GLY A 108 36.04 -25.79 19.96
N MET A 109 34.90 -25.13 20.16
CA MET A 109 34.52 -24.57 21.48
C MET A 109 33.75 -25.59 22.32
N LYS A 110 33.96 -25.57 23.64
CA LYS A 110 33.19 -26.41 24.58
C LYS A 110 31.83 -25.77 24.81
N LEU A 111 30.81 -26.29 24.14
CA LEU A 111 29.43 -25.89 24.36
C LEU A 111 28.92 -26.41 25.70
N THR A 112 28.07 -25.61 26.33
CA THR A 112 27.30 -26.01 27.50
C THR A 112 26.17 -26.97 27.11
N GLU A 113 25.66 -27.74 28.07
CA GLU A 113 24.57 -28.68 27.80
C GLU A 113 23.31 -28.00 27.25
N ALA A 114 23.02 -26.79 27.71
CA ALA A 114 21.90 -25.99 27.23
C ALA A 114 22.05 -25.63 25.74
N GLU A 115 23.23 -25.17 25.33
CA GLU A 115 23.52 -24.81 23.93
C GLU A 115 23.49 -26.04 23.03
N ILE A 116 24.03 -27.18 23.47
CA ILE A 116 23.96 -28.44 22.72
C ILE A 116 22.50 -28.86 22.50
N ARG A 117 21.66 -28.76 23.54
CA ARG A 117 20.24 -29.10 23.44
C ARG A 117 19.52 -28.15 22.47
N GLU A 118 19.85 -26.87 22.50
CA GLU A 118 19.29 -25.88 21.59
C GLU A 118 19.69 -26.15 20.13
N GLN A 119 20.98 -26.38 19.87
CA GLN A 119 21.47 -26.72 18.52
C GLN A 119 20.79 -27.99 17.99
N ARG A 120 20.68 -29.04 18.81
CA ARG A 120 19.95 -30.27 18.44
C ARG A 120 18.47 -30.00 18.16
N HIS A 121 17.85 -29.12 18.92
CA HIS A 121 16.45 -28.75 18.72
C HIS A 121 16.24 -27.99 17.41
N LYS A 122 17.10 -27.03 17.08
CA LYS A 122 17.08 -26.29 15.81
C LYS A 122 17.25 -27.24 14.62
N GLN A 123 18.23 -28.14 14.68
CA GLN A 123 18.46 -29.18 13.65
C GLN A 123 17.24 -30.09 13.48
N LYS A 124 16.65 -30.56 14.59
CA LYS A 124 15.46 -31.41 14.56
C LYS A 124 14.26 -30.72 13.91
N ILE A 125 14.05 -29.43 14.20
CA ILE A 125 12.98 -28.65 13.55
C ILE A 125 13.23 -28.58 12.04
N TYR A 126 14.44 -28.21 11.63
CA TYR A 126 14.80 -28.10 10.22
C TYR A 126 14.54 -29.41 9.46
N GLU A 127 14.98 -30.55 10.01
CA GLU A 127 14.72 -31.86 9.41
C GLU A 127 13.24 -32.22 9.31
N LEU A 128 12.45 -31.96 10.36
CA LEU A 128 11.02 -32.25 10.36
C LEU A 128 10.28 -31.43 9.29
N VAL A 129 10.63 -30.16 9.14
CA VAL A 129 10.01 -29.30 8.13
C VAL A 129 10.46 -29.69 6.73
N LYS A 130 11.74 -30.00 6.52
CA LYS A 130 12.28 -30.48 5.24
C LYS A 130 11.62 -31.80 4.79
N LYS A 131 11.46 -32.76 5.71
CA LYS A 131 10.73 -34.00 5.42
C LYS A 131 9.28 -33.72 5.04
N LYS A 132 8.63 -32.77 5.71
CA LYS A 132 7.25 -32.41 5.39
C LYS A 132 7.12 -31.81 3.98
N SER A 133 8.03 -30.93 3.56
CA SER A 133 8.00 -30.36 2.20
C SER A 133 8.21 -31.42 1.11
N GLU A 134 9.14 -32.35 1.31
CA GLU A 134 9.38 -33.47 0.38
C GLU A 134 8.14 -34.37 0.22
N ASN A 135 7.41 -34.63 1.30
CA ASN A 135 6.19 -35.43 1.26
C ASN A 135 5.00 -34.71 0.62
N THR A 136 4.94 -33.37 0.67
CA THR A 136 3.84 -32.61 0.06
C THR A 136 3.99 -32.46 -1.45
N ASP A 137 5.23 -32.42 -1.96
CA ASP A 137 5.48 -32.28 -3.40
C ASP A 137 5.38 -33.62 -4.15
N GLY A 138 5.53 -34.75 -3.45
CA GLY A 138 5.39 -36.10 -4.01
C GLY A 138 3.96 -36.66 -4.04
N ARG A 139 2.96 -35.92 -3.54
CA ARG A 139 1.55 -36.32 -3.56
C ARG A 139 0.84 -35.63 -4.73
N VAL A 140 1.08 -36.13 -5.95
CA VAL A 140 0.30 -35.84 -7.16
C VAL A 140 -0.54 -37.05 -7.50
#